data_AF-A0A1C7DHW2-F1
#
_entry.id   AF-A0A1C7DHW2-F1
#
_cell.length_a   1.000
_cell.length_b   1.000
_cell.length_c   1.000
_cell.angle_alpha   90.00
_cell.angle_beta   90.00
_cell.angle_gamma   90.00
#
_symmetry.space_group_name_H-M   'P 1'
#
loop_
_entity.id
_entity.type
_entity.pdbx_description
1 polymer ?
#
loop_
_entity_poly.entity_id
_entity_poly.type
_entity_poly.pdbx_seq_one_letter_code
_entity_poly.pdbx_strand_id
1 'polypeptide(L)' 'MKTSTILILFILAMQLITAVNALIFDGGLGDLVFWFNSALFMGALAVYVYRMDKDKAATAKK' A
#
# COMPACT_ATOMS: atom_id res chain seq x y z
N MET A 1 -10.63 6.53 9.51
CA MET A 1 -9.47 5.65 9.80
C MET A 1 -8.20 6.47 9.85
N LYS A 2 -7.30 6.17 10.80
CA LYS A 2 -5.97 6.79 10.89
C LYS A 2 -5.19 6.45 9.61
N THR A 3 -4.32 7.35 9.14
CA THR A 3 -3.48 7.13 7.94
C THR A 3 -2.69 5.84 8.05
N SER A 4 -2.14 5.56 9.24
CA SER A 4 -1.47 4.29 9.56
C SER A 4 -2.34 3.06 9.30
N THR A 5 -3.63 3.10 9.63
CA THR A 5 -4.56 1.98 9.36
C THR A 5 -4.68 1.72 7.86
N ILE A 6 -4.76 2.78 7.05
CA ILE A 6 -4.88 2.65 5.59
C ILE A 6 -3.58 2.07 5.00
N LEU A 7 -2.43 2.56 5.46
CA LEU A 7 -1.13 2.05 5.03
C LEU A 7 -0.92 0.58 5.42
N ILE A 8 -1.39 0.17 6.61
CA ILE A 8 -1.35 -1.24 7.04
C ILE A 8 -2.19 -2.11 6.09
N LEU A 9 -3.35 -1.64 5.62
CA LEU A 9 -4.16 -2.42 4.67
C LEU A 9 -3.45 -2.62 3.33
N PHE A 10 -2.73 -1.61 2.83
CA PHE A 10 -1.88 -1.77 1.64
C PHE A 10 -0.78 -2.82 1.85
N ILE A 11 -0.12 -2.79 3.02
CA ILE A 11 0.92 -3.77 3.37
C ILE A 11 0.32 -5.18 3.43
N LEU A 12 -0.82 -5.36 4.11
CA LEU A 12 -1.50 -6.65 4.20
C LEU A 12 -1.89 -7.17 2.83
N ALA A 13 -2.41 -6.33 1.93
CA ALA A 13 -2.75 -6.72 0.56
C ALA A 13 -1.51 -7.22 -0.21
N MET A 14 -0.39 -6.48 -0.15
CA MET A 14 0.85 -6.88 -0.82
C MET A 14 1.41 -8.21 -0.27
N GLN A 15 1.38 -8.38 1.05
CA GLN A 15 1.80 -9.64 1.69
C GLN A 15 0.92 -10.80 1.27
N LEU A 16 -0.40 -10.60 1.20
CA LEU A 16 -1.35 -11.64 0.84
C LEU A 16 -1.16 -12.10 -0.61
N ILE A 17 -1.00 -11.18 -1.55
CA ILE A 17 -0.73 -11.51 -2.96
C ILE A 17 0.60 -12.25 -3.08
N THR A 18 1.64 -11.81 -2.37
CA THR A 18 2.96 -12.45 -2.39
C THR A 18 2.92 -13.87 -1.80
N ALA A 19 2.25 -14.04 -0.66
CA ALA A 19 2.08 -15.34 -0.02
C ALA A 19 1.26 -16.29 -0.90
N VAL A 20 0.19 -15.81 -1.53
CA VAL A 20 -0.62 -16.61 -2.47
C VAL A 20 0.22 -17.07 -3.66
N ASN A 21 1.01 -16.19 -4.27
CA ASN A 21 1.91 -16.59 -5.36
C ASN A 21 2.94 -17.64 -4.92
N ALA A 22 3.56 -17.47 -3.75
CA ALA A 22 4.54 -18.42 -3.25
C ALA A 22 3.92 -19.77 -2.87
N LEU A 23 2.78 -19.78 -2.18
CA LEU A 23 2.20 -21.00 -1.60
C LEU A 23 1.31 -21.78 -2.58
N ILE A 24 0.62 -21.10 -3.50
CA ILE A 24 -0.36 -21.73 -4.40
C ILE A 24 0.20 -21.87 -5.83
N PHE A 25 1.01 -20.92 -6.27
CA PHE A 25 1.52 -20.87 -7.65
C PHE A 25 3.03 -21.17 -7.76
N ASP A 26 3.65 -21.64 -6.66
CA ASP A 26 5.09 -21.98 -6.58
C ASP A 26 5.99 -20.83 -7.09
N GLY A 27 5.57 -19.59 -6.88
CA GLY A 27 6.28 -18.39 -7.32
C GLY A 27 6.16 -18.06 -8.82
N GLY A 28 5.45 -18.86 -9.61
CA GLY A 28 5.38 -18.74 -11.08
C GLY A 28 4.78 -17.43 -11.61
N LEU A 29 4.07 -16.65 -10.79
CA LEU A 29 3.51 -15.35 -11.18
C LEU A 29 4.36 -14.16 -10.71
N GLY A 30 5.67 -14.34 -10.54
CA GLY A 30 6.59 -13.34 -9.99
C GLY A 30 6.48 -11.95 -10.61
N ASP A 31 6.51 -11.85 -11.95
CA ASP A 31 6.43 -10.57 -12.67
C ASP A 31 5.08 -9.86 -12.45
N LEU A 32 3.99 -10.63 -12.43
CA LEU A 32 2.64 -10.11 -12.20
C LEU A 32 2.48 -9.60 -10.77
N VAL A 33 2.94 -10.38 -9.79
CA VAL A 33 2.93 -9.97 -8.37
C VAL A 33 3.79 -8.75 -8.14
N PHE A 34 4.97 -8.68 -8.76
CA PHE A 34 5.84 -7.51 -8.71
C PHE A 34 5.14 -6.25 -9.23
N TRP A 35 4.45 -6.36 -10.37
CA TRP A 35 3.71 -5.25 -10.96
C TRP A 35 2.59 -4.75 -10.02
N PHE A 36 1.78 -5.66 -9.49
CA PHE A 36 0.71 -5.31 -8.55
C PHE A 36 1.24 -4.71 -7.23
N ASN A 37 2.29 -5.30 -6.65
CA ASN A 37 2.90 -4.77 -5.42
C ASN A 37 3.47 -3.36 -5.65
N SER A 38 4.10 -3.11 -6.80
CA SER A 38 4.61 -1.79 -7.15
C SER A 38 3.48 -0.76 -7.29
N ALA A 39 2.37 -1.13 -7.94
CA ALA A 39 1.20 -0.27 -8.06
C ALA A 39 0.54 0.02 -6.69
N LEU A 40 0.40 -0.99 -5.83
CA LEU A 40 -0.14 -0.85 -4.47
C LEU A 40 0.76 0.04 -3.61
N PHE A 41 2.09 -0.10 -3.73
CA PHE A 41 3.03 0.76 -3.03
C PHE A 41 2.89 2.23 -3.48
N MET A 42 2.81 2.48 -4.79
CA MET A 42 2.59 3.83 -5.31
C MET A 42 1.25 4.42 -4.83
N GLY A 43 0.19 3.60 -4.78
CA GLY A 43 -1.09 3.99 -4.20
C GLY A 43 -0.98 4.35 -2.71
N ALA A 44 -0.27 3.55 -1.92
CA ALA A 44 -0.02 3.83 -0.50
C ALA A 44 0.76 5.14 -0.30
N LEU A 45 1.79 5.38 -1.13
CA LEU A 45 2.57 6.61 -1.11
C LEU A 45 1.72 7.83 -1.46
N ALA A 46 0.90 7.75 -2.51
CA ALA A 46 -0.01 8.82 -2.91
C ALA A 46 -1.01 9.16 -1.79
N VAL A 47 -1.59 8.14 -1.14
CA VAL A 47 -2.49 8.33 0.01
C VAL A 47 -1.77 8.97 1.19
N TYR A 48 -0.53 8.56 1.47
CA TYR A 48 0.28 9.13 2.54
C TYR A 48 0.54 10.62 2.29
N VAL A 49 1.05 10.97 1.10
CA VAL A 49 1.36 12.35 0.71
C VAL A 49 0.11 13.22 0.77
N TYR A 50 -1.00 12.75 0.18
CA TYR A 50 -2.28 13.48 0.19
C TYR A 50 -2.78 13.79 1.61
N ARG A 51 -2.63 12.84 2.53
CA ARG A 51 -3.06 13.03 3.93
C ARG A 51 -2.09 13.88 4.72
N MET A 52 -0.79 13.80 4.44
CA MET A 52 0.21 14.66 5.05
C MET A 52 -0.06 16.14 4.74
N ASP A 53 -0.43 16.47 3.50
CA ASP A 53 -0.76 17.85 3.12
C ASP A 53 -2.03 18.37 3.82
N LYS A 54 -3.04 17.50 3.97
CA LYS A 54 -4.27 17.84 4.71
C LYS A 54 -4.01 18.08 6.19
N ASP A 55 -3.18 17.23 6.80
CA ASP A 55 -2.83 17.35 8.22
C ASP A 55 -2.03 18.64 8.47
N LYS A 56 -1.13 19.03 7.56
CA LYS A 56 -0.40 20.31 7.60
C LYS A 56 -1.32 21.53 7.42
N ALA A 57 -2.28 21.46 6.50
CA ALA A 57 -3.23 22.55 6.29
C ALA A 57 -4.17 22.74 7.51
N ALA A 58 -4.51 21.66 8.21
CA ALA A 58 -5.34 21.70 9.41
C ALA A 58 -4.61 22.31 10.62
N THR A 59 -3.30 22.11 10.76
CA THR A 59 -2.50 22.71 11.84
C THR A 59 -2.14 24.17 11.58
N ALA A 60 -2.02 24.61 10.32
CA ALA A 60 -1.77 26.00 9.97
C ALA A 60 -2.99 26.94 10.19
N LYS A 61 -4.19 26.37 10.36
CA LYS A 61 -5.46 27.10 10.55
C LYS A 61 -5.91 27.17 12.02
N LYS A 62 -5.14 26.59 12.95
CA LYS A 62 -5.34 26.64 14.40
C LYS A 62 -4.39 27.65 15.02
#